data_AF-A0A3D4QJC0-F1
#
_entry.id   AF-A0A3D4QJC0-F1
#
_cell.length_a   1.000
_cell.length_b   1.000
_cell.length_c   1.000
_cell.angle_alpha   90.00
_cell.angle_beta   90.00
_cell.angle_gamma   90.00
#
_symmetry.space_group_name_H-M   'P 1'
#
loop_
_entity.id
_entity.type
_entity.pdbx_description
1 polymer ?
#
loop_
_entity_poly.entity_id
_entity_poly.type
_entity_poly.pdbx_seq_one_letter_code
_entity_poly.pdbx_strand_id
1 'polypeptide(L)'
;MTPYLAEMGFESEIFENPKPGGQPILVARRHEGDDLPTLMTYGHGDVVRGYDDQWRDGIGPWEMKKEGERWYGRGTADNKGQ
;
A
#
# COMPACT_ATOMS: atom_id res chain seq x y z
N MET A 1 -5.83 -2.69 3.88
CA MET A 1 -5.58 -1.48 4.70
C MET A 1 -6.70 -1.19 5.68
N THR A 2 -7.97 -1.30 5.27
CA THR A 2 -9.15 -0.93 6.10
C THR A 2 -9.14 -1.43 7.56
N PRO A 3 -8.83 -2.70 7.88
CA PRO A 3 -8.85 -3.15 9.28
C PRO A 3 -7.83 -2.41 10.16
N TYR A 4 -6.59 -2.25 9.68
CA TYR A 4 -5.54 -1.53 10.40
C TYR A 4 -5.87 -0.03 10.56
N LEU A 5 -6.47 0.58 9.53
CA LEU A 5 -6.93 1.98 9.59
C LEU A 5 -8.05 2.16 10.63
N ALA A 6 -8.99 1.22 10.69
CA ALA A 6 -10.06 1.22 11.69
C ALA A 6 -9.51 1.07 13.12
N GLU A 7 -8.51 0.20 13.34
CA GLU A 7 -7.81 0.08 14.63
C GLU A 7 -7.13 1.39 15.05
N MET A 8 -6.68 2.20 14.08
CA MET A 8 -6.15 3.55 14.31
C MET A 8 -7.24 4.64 14.43
N GLY A 9 -8.52 4.29 14.38
CA GLY A 9 -9.64 5.24 14.52
C GLY A 9 -9.99 6.01 13.24
N PHE A 10 -9.56 5.55 12.06
CA PHE A 10 -10.01 6.11 10.79
C PHE A 10 -11.31 5.46 10.31
N GLU A 11 -12.20 6.28 9.77
CA GLU A 11 -13.31 5.81 8.93
C GLU A 11 -12.84 5.71 7.48
N SER A 12 -13.18 4.60 6.82
CA SER A 12 -12.69 4.28 5.48
C SER A 12 -13.83 4.12 4.48
N GLU A 13 -13.66 4.68 3.30
CA GLU A 13 -14.60 4.57 2.18
C GLU A 13 -13.83 4.21 0.90
N ILE A 14 -14.39 3.27 0.12
CA ILE A 14 -13.86 2.89 -1.19
C ILE A 14 -14.68 3.62 -2.25
N PHE A 15 -14.01 4.45 -3.04
CA PHE A 15 -14.59 5.14 -4.18
C PHE A 15 -14.29 4.35 -5.44
N GLU A 16 -15.34 3.84 -6.08
CA GLU A 16 -15.23 3.16 -7.37
C GLU A 16 -14.72 4.11 -8.46
N ASN A 17 -13.95 3.55 -9.39
CA ASN A 17 -13.46 4.32 -10.52
C ASN A 17 -14.59 4.51 -11.55
N PRO A 18 -14.93 5.75 -11.96
CA PRO A 18 -15.97 5.97 -12.96
C PRO A 18 -15.57 5.44 -14.35
N LYS A 19 -14.27 5.19 -14.60
CA LYS A 19 -13.78 4.59 -15.84
C LYS A 19 -13.88 3.06 -15.77
N PRO A 20 -14.51 2.40 -16.76
CA PRO A 20 -14.50 0.94 -16.84
C PRO A 20 -13.09 0.35 -16.81
N GLY A 21 -12.85 -0.60 -15.91
CA GLY A 21 -11.55 -1.24 -15.70
C GLY A 21 -10.53 -0.41 -14.89
N GLY A 22 -10.90 0.79 -14.44
CA GLY A 22 -10.09 1.57 -13.51
C GLY A 22 -10.10 0.96 -12.10
N GLN A 23 -8.99 1.09 -11.38
CA GLN A 23 -8.88 0.64 -10.00
C GLN A 23 -9.54 1.65 -9.04
N PRO A 24 -10.18 1.18 -7.95
CA PRO A 24 -10.82 2.05 -6.97
C PRO A 24 -9.79 2.78 -6.11
N ILE A 25 -10.25 3.79 -5.37
CA ILE A 25 -9.43 4.52 -4.39
C ILE A 25 -10.02 4.32 -3.00
N LEU A 26 -9.18 3.90 -2.05
CA LEU A 26 -9.51 3.89 -0.63
C LEU A 26 -9.17 5.27 -0.04
N VAL A 27 -10.17 5.95 0.54
CA VAL A 27 -9.96 7.18 1.31
C VAL A 27 -10.29 6.89 2.77
N ALA A 28 -9.35 7.21 3.65
CA ALA A 28 -9.51 7.08 5.09
C ALA A 28 -9.42 8.46 5.75
N ARG A 29 -10.35 8.75 6.66
CA ARG A 29 -10.44 10.04 7.35
C ARG A 29 -10.51 9.81 8.86
N ARG A 30 -9.79 10.64 9.61
CA ARG A 30 -9.88 10.73 11.07
C ARG A 30 -9.90 12.21 11.42
N HIS A 31 -10.90 12.63 12.19
CA HIS A 31 -11.01 13.99 12.68
C HIS A 31 -10.44 14.08 14.10
N GLU A 32 -9.45 14.95 14.29
CA GLU A 32 -8.76 15.13 15.58
C GLU A 32 -9.17 16.42 16.31
N GLY A 33 -9.77 17.39 15.60
CA GLY A 33 -10.21 18.66 16.15
C GLY A 33 -10.29 19.78 15.10
N ASP A 34 -11.21 20.72 15.31
CA ASP A 34 -11.54 21.77 14.33
C ASP A 34 -10.42 22.83 14.17
N ASP A 35 -9.59 23.02 15.20
CA ASP A 35 -8.52 24.03 15.23
C ASP A 35 -7.13 23.45 14.87
N LEU A 36 -7.07 22.21 14.41
CA LEU A 36 -5.82 21.53 14.03
C LEU A 36 -5.57 21.59 12.52
N PRO A 37 -4.31 21.57 12.07
CA PRO A 37 -4.00 21.45 10.65
C PRO A 37 -4.45 20.09 10.09
N THR A 38 -4.91 20.09 8.85
CA THR A 38 -5.21 18.85 8.11
C THR A 38 -3.95 18.28 7.46
N LEU A 39 -3.67 16.99 7.70
CA LEU A 39 -2.63 16.24 7.02
C LEU A 39 -3.25 15.30 5.98
N MET A 40 -2.72 15.29 4.76
CA MET A 40 -3.06 14.30 3.74
C MET A 40 -1.82 13.49 3.38
N THR A 41 -1.92 12.18 3.48
CA THR A 41 -0.92 11.24 2.97
C THR A 41 -1.48 10.50 1.76
N TYR A 42 -0.59 10.05 0.88
CA TYR A 42 -0.94 9.29 -0.31
C TYR A 42 0.06 8.14 -0.48
N GLY A 43 -0.46 6.99 -0.90
CA GLY A 43 0.32 5.82 -1.26
C GLY A 43 -0.46 4.98 -2.28
N HIS A 44 0.16 3.92 -2.77
CA HIS A 44 -0.48 3.00 -3.72
C HIS A 44 -0.33 1.54 -3.30
N GLY A 45 -1.36 0.74 -3.60
CA GLY A 45 -1.43 -0.67 -3.18
C GLY A 45 -1.06 -1.65 -4.28
N ASP A 46 -1.02 -1.19 -5.53
CA ASP A 46 -0.62 -1.98 -6.67
C ASP A 46 0.90 -2.13 -6.75
N VAL A 47 1.33 -3.01 -7.64
CA VAL A 47 2.74 -3.24 -7.94
C VAL A 47 2.87 -3.51 -9.42
N VAL A 48 4.05 -3.23 -9.98
CA VAL A 48 4.39 -3.74 -11.31
C VAL A 48 4.44 -5.27 -11.31
N ARG A 49 4.47 -5.86 -12.51
CA ARG A 49 4.53 -7.32 -12.70
C ARG A 49 5.70 -7.95 -11.91
N GLY A 50 5.53 -9.22 -11.52
CA GLY A 50 6.53 -9.97 -10.76
C GLY A 50 7.86 -10.09 -11.51
N TYR A 51 7.78 -10.44 -12.80
CA TYR A 51 8.92 -10.82 -13.64
C TYR A 51 9.73 -11.95 -13.00
N ASP A 52 9.03 -12.99 -12.54
CA ASP A 52 9.53 -14.09 -11.72
C ASP A 52 10.85 -14.68 -12.25
N ASP A 53 10.93 -14.93 -13.55
CA ASP A 53 12.12 -15.48 -14.23
C ASP A 53 13.35 -14.54 -14.25
N GLN A 54 13.19 -13.28 -13.87
CA GLN A 54 14.28 -12.29 -13.83
C GLN A 54 14.87 -12.11 -12.43
N TRP A 55 14.36 -12.84 -11.44
CA TRP A 55 14.93 -12.86 -10.09
C TRP A 55 16.07 -13.86 -10.02
N ARG A 56 17.11 -13.55 -9.24
CA ARG A 56 18.19 -14.52 -8.96
C ARG A 56 17.69 -15.60 -8.01
N ASP A 57 18.36 -16.74 -8.05
CA ASP A 57 18.08 -17.87 -7.16
C ASP A 57 18.03 -17.47 -5.68
N GLY A 58 17.03 -18.03 -4.99
CA GLY A 58 16.85 -17.86 -3.55
C GLY A 58 16.06 -16.63 -3.12
N ILE A 59 15.66 -15.74 -4.03
CA ILE A 59 14.70 -14.66 -3.78
C ILE A 59 13.63 -14.65 -4.88
N GLY A 60 12.48 -14.03 -4.61
CA GLY A 60 11.42 -13.91 -5.61
C GLY A 60 10.51 -12.71 -5.36
N PRO A 61 9.60 -12.42 -6.30
CA PRO A 61 8.71 -11.27 -6.20
C PRO A 61 7.61 -11.46 -5.14
N TRP A 62 7.13 -12.67 -4.91
CA TRP A 62 5.89 -12.90 -4.13
C TRP A 62 6.13 -13.40 -2.70
N GLU A 63 7.35 -13.83 -2.40
CA GLU A 63 7.76 -14.19 -1.04
C GLU A 63 8.80 -13.18 -0.56
N MET A 64 8.46 -12.45 0.50
CA MET A 64 9.38 -11.49 1.08
C MET A 64 10.51 -12.22 1.82
N LYS A 65 11.76 -11.99 1.42
CA LYS A 65 12.94 -12.58 2.04
C LYS A 65 13.92 -11.53 2.52
N LYS A 66 14.38 -11.66 3.77
CA LYS A 66 15.47 -10.84 4.31
C LYS A 66 16.82 -11.52 4.06
N GLU A 67 17.78 -10.80 3.50
CA GLU A 67 19.19 -11.23 3.48
C GLU A 67 20.07 -10.08 3.96
N GLY A 68 20.72 -10.28 5.12
CA GLY A 68 21.45 -9.23 5.81
C GLY A 68 20.52 -8.06 6.16
N GLU A 69 20.83 -6.89 5.62
CA GLU A 69 20.08 -5.65 5.85
C GLU A 69 19.01 -5.39 4.78
N ARG A 70 18.85 -6.26 3.79
CA ARG A 70 17.94 -6.05 2.64
C ARG A 70 16.73 -6.96 2.70
N TRP A 71 15.57 -6.41 2.37
CA TRP A 71 14.31 -7.14 2.18
C TRP A 71 13.97 -7.20 0.69
N TYR A 72 13.97 -8.41 0.14
CA TYR A 72 13.64 -8.70 -1.25
C TYR A 72 12.18 -9.13 -1.36
N GLY A 73 11.47 -8.59 -2.35
CA GLY A 73 10.08 -8.88 -2.65
C GLY A 73 9.46 -7.76 -3.49
N ARG A 74 8.54 -8.08 -4.40
CA ARG A 74 7.83 -7.08 -5.19
C ARG A 74 6.92 -6.28 -4.27
N GLY A 75 7.08 -4.96 -4.30
CA GLY A 75 6.28 -4.05 -3.50
C GLY A 75 6.90 -3.67 -2.15
N THR A 76 8.02 -4.29 -1.74
CA THR A 76 8.62 -3.99 -0.43
C THR A 76 9.07 -2.53 -0.30
N ALA A 77 9.66 -1.95 -1.34
CA ALA A 77 10.06 -0.54 -1.36
C ALA A 77 9.06 0.38 -2.08
N ASP A 78 8.39 -0.13 -3.12
CA ASP A 78 7.46 0.62 -3.96
C ASP A 78 6.12 -0.14 -4.07
N ASN A 79 5.15 0.11 -3.17
CA ASN A 79 5.13 1.15 -2.13
C ASN A 79 4.74 0.63 -0.74
N LYS A 80 4.60 -0.68 -0.57
CA LYS A 80 3.93 -1.29 0.59
C LYS A 80 4.71 -1.21 1.92
N GLY A 81 6.02 -0.97 1.87
CA GLY A 81 6.85 -0.86 3.06
C GLY A 81 6.99 0.57 3.62
N GLN A 82 6.49 1.58 2.91
CA GLN A 82 6.39 2.96 3.43
C GLN A 82 5.28 3.06 4.47
#